data_AF-A0A8H6JBI5-F1
#
_entry.id   AF-A0A8H6JBI5-F1
#
_cell.length_a   1.000
_cell.length_b   1.000
_cell.length_c   1.000
_cell.angle_alpha   90.00
_cell.angle_beta   90.00
_cell.angle_gamma   90.00
#
_symmetry.space_group_name_H-M   'P 1'
#
loop_
_entity.id
_entity.type
_entity.pdbx_description
1 polymer ?
#
loop_
_entity_poly.entity_id
_entity_poly.type
_entity_poly.pdbx_seq_one_letter_code
_entity_poly.pdbx_strand_id
1 'polypeptide(L)'
;MALFFQGNSIAEGDTQVLCIRLASEILFGKYALPETRDEPASTIRTQRELQCHILPRCRTLIEAIGQRMAYEAALQSEDVSPEVLGVFVMSCMQEDPSWFVEHGNRTRTQMRDDEERAYAKLLPMLPELVERTGTKDYITAPVVDEDSLKNCVPSLQTFGGKNEAVLGDLPIQSKLRKNRRQHHYGHWNDWR
;
A
#
# COMPACT_ATOMS: atom_id res chain seq x y z
N MET A 1 7.42 -10.77 12.05
CA MET A 1 7.52 -10.29 10.65
C MET A 1 7.75 -8.77 10.56
N ALA A 2 6.95 -7.90 11.19
CA ALA A 2 7.14 -6.44 11.14
C ALA A 2 8.53 -5.94 11.63
N LEU A 3 9.10 -6.56 12.68
CA LEU A 3 10.43 -6.21 13.21
C LEU A 3 11.59 -6.54 12.25
N PHE A 4 11.45 -7.56 11.39
CA PHE A 4 12.51 -7.92 10.43
C PHE A 4 12.59 -6.88 9.30
N PHE A 5 11.44 -6.45 8.77
CA PHE A 5 11.37 -5.41 7.74
C PHE A 5 11.85 -4.04 8.25
N GLN A 6 11.50 -3.67 9.49
CA GLN A 6 12.06 -2.47 10.11
C GLN A 6 13.57 -2.61 10.37
N GLY A 7 14.04 -3.79 10.76
CA GLY A 7 15.48 -4.08 10.93
C GLY A 7 16.28 -3.92 9.63
N ASN A 8 15.73 -4.37 8.51
CA ASN A 8 16.37 -4.20 7.19
C ASN A 8 16.46 -2.72 6.79
N SER A 9 15.39 -1.96 7.03
CA SER A 9 15.37 -0.51 6.77
C SER A 9 16.34 0.29 7.66
N ILE A 10 16.72 -0.23 8.83
CA ILE A 10 17.73 0.40 9.71
C ILE A 10 19.14 -0.05 9.32
N ALA A 11 19.32 -1.31 8.92
CA ALA A 11 20.61 -1.87 8.54
C ALA A 11 21.14 -1.33 7.20
N GLU A 12 20.26 -1.04 6.23
CA GLU A 12 20.65 -0.44 4.93
C GLU A 12 20.80 1.09 4.99
N GLY A 13 20.39 1.73 6.10
CA GLY A 13 20.39 3.17 6.29
C GLY A 13 19.05 3.82 5.93
N ASP A 14 18.90 5.11 6.28
CA ASP A 14 17.67 5.86 5.98
C ASP A 14 17.35 5.83 4.49
N THR A 15 16.24 5.19 4.12
CA THR A 15 15.77 5.02 2.75
C THR A 15 15.69 6.36 2.01
N GLN A 16 15.33 7.44 2.71
CA GLN A 16 15.25 8.76 2.10
C GLN A 16 16.63 9.27 1.66
N VAL A 17 17.68 9.00 2.44
CA VAL A 17 19.05 9.36 2.10
C VAL A 17 19.54 8.58 0.89
N LEU A 18 19.22 7.28 0.80
CA LEU A 18 19.53 6.46 -0.37
C LEU A 18 18.82 6.97 -1.63
N CYS A 19 17.53 7.30 -1.54
CA CYS A 19 16.78 7.88 -2.66
C CYS A 19 17.37 9.22 -3.12
N ILE A 20 17.79 10.08 -2.20
CA ILE A 20 18.43 11.37 -2.52
C ILE A 20 19.75 11.14 -3.28
N ARG A 21 20.57 10.19 -2.80
CA ARG A 21 21.84 9.86 -3.45
C ARG A 21 21.64 9.33 -4.86
N LEU A 22 20.74 8.35 -5.02
CA LEU A 22 20.46 7.76 -6.32
C LEU A 22 19.86 8.78 -7.31
N ALA A 23 18.90 9.61 -6.86
CA ALA A 23 18.33 10.67 -7.68
C ALA A 23 19.40 11.67 -8.14
N SER A 24 20.35 12.00 -7.26
CA SER A 24 21.48 12.85 -7.61
C SER A 24 22.38 12.19 -8.67
N GLU A 25 22.72 10.90 -8.52
CA GLU A 25 23.57 10.18 -9.48
C GLU A 25 22.92 10.04 -10.86
N ILE A 26 21.60 9.85 -10.93
CA ILE A 26 20.83 9.87 -12.18
C ILE A 26 20.86 11.26 -12.81
N LEU A 27 20.58 12.32 -12.05
CA LEU A 27 20.54 13.69 -12.57
C LEU A 27 21.91 14.22 -13.01
N PHE A 28 22.98 13.78 -12.35
CA PHE A 28 24.36 14.08 -12.77
C PHE A 28 24.85 13.17 -13.91
N GLY A 29 24.01 12.29 -14.45
CA GLY A 29 24.34 11.41 -15.57
C GLY A 29 25.40 10.35 -15.25
N LYS A 30 25.63 10.07 -13.96
CA LYS A 30 26.57 9.03 -13.51
C LYS A 30 25.95 7.64 -13.55
N TYR A 31 24.62 7.58 -13.52
CA TYR A 31 23.85 6.35 -13.66
C TYR A 31 22.96 6.44 -14.90
N ALA A 32 23.10 5.47 -15.80
CA ALA A 32 22.24 5.35 -16.98
C ALA A 32 21.06 4.43 -16.66
N LEU A 33 19.84 4.93 -16.85
CA LEU A 33 18.63 4.11 -16.77
C LEU A 33 18.58 3.16 -17.99
N PRO A 34 17.99 1.95 -17.86
CA PRO A 34 17.74 1.09 -19.01
C PRO A 34 16.96 1.83 -20.10
N GLU A 35 17.28 1.58 -21.38
CA GLU A 35 16.70 2.31 -22.51
C GLU A 35 15.16 2.32 -22.48
N THR A 36 14.59 3.51 -22.64
CA THR A 36 13.14 3.73 -22.54
C THR A 36 12.52 3.74 -23.94
N ARG A 37 11.36 3.08 -24.12
CA ARG A 37 10.60 3.12 -25.38
C ARG A 37 9.88 4.46 -25.63
N ASP A 38 9.80 5.32 -24.61
CA ASP A 38 9.25 6.67 -24.68
C ASP A 38 10.24 7.70 -24.13
N GLU A 39 10.26 8.89 -24.74
CA GLU A 39 11.25 9.96 -24.51
C GLU A 39 11.30 10.44 -23.04
N PRO A 40 12.49 10.55 -22.43
CA PRO A 40 12.62 11.14 -21.11
C PRO A 40 12.57 12.67 -21.17
N ALA A 41 11.65 13.27 -20.41
CA ALA A 41 11.55 14.71 -20.24
C ALA A 41 12.84 15.31 -19.65
N SER A 42 13.35 16.34 -20.31
CA SER A 42 14.67 16.94 -20.15
C SER A 42 14.87 17.84 -18.92
N THR A 43 16.05 17.70 -18.33
CA THR A 43 16.94 18.73 -17.74
C THR A 43 16.41 19.63 -16.62
N ILE A 44 16.89 19.39 -15.40
CA ILE A 44 16.85 20.37 -14.30
C ILE A 44 18.25 20.97 -14.14
N ARG A 45 18.36 22.29 -14.37
CA ARG A 45 19.65 22.97 -14.61
C ARG A 45 20.31 23.59 -13.37
N THR A 46 19.76 23.55 -12.16
CA THR A 46 20.47 24.11 -10.99
C THR A 46 20.26 23.35 -9.67
N GLN A 47 21.33 23.26 -8.86
CA GLN A 47 21.39 22.55 -7.58
C GLN A 47 20.49 23.14 -6.47
N ARG A 48 20.07 24.40 -6.61
CA ARG A 48 19.20 25.09 -5.64
C ARG A 48 17.72 24.77 -5.86
N GLU A 49 17.29 24.66 -7.11
CA GLU A 49 15.93 24.22 -7.47
C GLU A 49 15.73 22.72 -7.14
N LEU A 50 16.81 21.93 -7.27
CA LEU A 50 16.87 20.54 -6.82
C LEU A 50 16.54 20.39 -5.32
N GLN A 51 17.11 21.25 -4.48
CA GLN A 51 16.96 21.13 -3.02
C GLN A 51 15.54 21.40 -2.53
N CYS A 52 14.83 22.39 -3.09
CA CYS A 52 13.52 22.78 -2.58
C CYS A 52 12.35 21.99 -3.19
N HIS A 53 12.45 21.56 -4.45
CA HIS A 53 11.33 20.91 -5.14
C HIS A 53 11.51 19.40 -5.32
N ILE A 54 12.76 18.93 -5.40
CA ILE A 54 13.04 17.54 -5.80
C ILE A 54 13.36 16.68 -4.58
N LEU A 55 14.13 17.17 -3.60
CA LEU A 55 14.42 16.40 -2.38
C LEU A 55 13.16 15.85 -1.67
N PRO A 56 12.05 16.60 -1.55
CA PRO A 56 10.83 16.06 -0.96
C PRO A 56 10.19 14.94 -1.79
N ARG A 57 10.47 14.90 -3.10
CA ARG A 57 9.89 13.97 -4.08
C ARG A 57 10.87 12.91 -4.59
N CYS A 58 12.14 12.95 -4.15
CA CYS A 58 13.17 12.00 -4.59
C CYS A 58 12.74 10.56 -4.36
N ARG A 59 12.09 10.31 -3.22
CA ARG A 59 11.56 8.98 -2.91
C ARG A 59 10.53 8.53 -3.94
N THR A 60 9.50 9.34 -4.19
CA THR A 60 8.47 9.07 -5.20
C THR A 60 9.06 8.88 -6.60
N LEU A 61 10.06 9.67 -6.97
CA LEU A 61 10.76 9.53 -8.26
C LEU A 61 11.47 8.18 -8.37
N ILE A 62 12.24 7.79 -7.35
CA ILE A 62 12.98 6.53 -7.34
C ILE A 62 12.02 5.33 -7.26
N GLU A 63 10.93 5.43 -6.48
CA GLU A 63 9.89 4.41 -6.42
C GLU A 63 9.21 4.22 -7.78
N ALA A 64 8.85 5.29 -8.49
CA ALA A 64 8.25 5.19 -9.83
C ALA A 64 9.20 4.53 -10.84
N ILE A 65 10.51 4.85 -10.79
CA ILE A 65 11.53 4.19 -11.61
C ILE A 65 11.60 2.70 -11.27
N GLY A 66 11.66 2.37 -9.98
CA GLY A 66 11.71 0.99 -9.51
C GLY A 66 10.47 0.18 -9.90
N GLN A 67 9.28 0.77 -9.77
CA GLN A 67 8.01 0.18 -10.19
C GLN A 67 7.99 -0.12 -11.69
N ARG A 68 8.49 0.81 -12.52
CA ARG A 68 8.62 0.57 -13.96
C ARG A 68 9.61 -0.55 -14.27
N MET A 69 10.78 -0.55 -13.63
CA MET A 69 11.77 -1.61 -13.83
C MET A 69 11.23 -2.98 -13.40
N ALA A 70 10.50 -3.05 -12.29
CA ALA A 70 9.83 -4.26 -11.84
C ALA A 70 8.76 -4.73 -12.83
N TYR A 71 7.98 -3.81 -13.39
CA TYR A 71 7.00 -4.11 -14.43
C TYR A 71 7.64 -4.69 -15.69
N GLU A 72 8.71 -4.06 -16.20
CA GLU A 72 9.42 -4.53 -17.38
C GLU A 72 10.09 -5.89 -17.15
N ALA A 73 10.69 -6.09 -15.97
CA ALA A 73 11.26 -7.38 -15.59
C ALA A 73 10.17 -8.48 -15.49
N ALA A 74 9.00 -8.15 -14.94
CA ALA A 74 7.88 -9.07 -14.85
C ALA A 74 7.34 -9.44 -16.25
N LEU A 75 7.30 -8.51 -17.20
CA LEU A 75 6.93 -8.80 -18.59
C LEU A 75 7.88 -9.76 -19.29
N GLN A 76 9.16 -9.76 -18.91
CA GLN A 76 10.17 -10.66 -19.46
C GLN A 76 10.19 -12.04 -18.75
N SER A 77 9.57 -12.14 -17.58
CA SER A 77 9.49 -13.38 -16.81
C SER A 77 8.30 -14.24 -17.25
N GLU A 78 8.49 -15.55 -17.33
CA GLU A 78 7.40 -16.51 -17.62
C GLU A 78 6.55 -16.84 -16.37
N ASP A 79 7.06 -16.55 -15.17
CA ASP A 79 6.46 -16.98 -13.90
C ASP A 79 5.33 -16.07 -13.39
N VAL A 80 5.29 -14.82 -13.87
CA VAL A 80 4.36 -13.80 -13.41
C VAL A 80 3.11 -13.80 -14.28
N SER A 81 1.95 -14.11 -13.69
CA SER A 81 0.69 -14.10 -14.41
C SER A 81 0.24 -12.66 -14.76
N PRO A 82 -0.46 -12.46 -15.88
CA PRO A 82 -0.93 -11.13 -16.27
C PRO A 82 -1.95 -10.55 -15.27
N GLU A 83 -2.67 -11.39 -14.52
CA GLU A 83 -3.60 -10.96 -13.46
C GLU A 83 -2.84 -10.35 -12.27
N VAL A 84 -1.72 -10.97 -11.86
CA VAL A 84 -0.85 -10.43 -10.81
C VAL A 84 -0.24 -9.11 -11.26
N LEU A 85 0.24 -9.05 -12.51
CA LEU A 85 0.78 -7.82 -13.09
C LEU A 85 -0.28 -6.72 -13.19
N GLY A 86 -1.52 -7.07 -13.51
CA GLY A 86 -2.65 -6.14 -13.55
C GLY A 86 -2.92 -5.49 -12.18
N VAL A 87 -2.95 -6.29 -11.11
CA VAL A 87 -3.08 -5.77 -9.74
C VAL A 87 -1.89 -4.90 -9.36
N PHE A 88 -0.66 -5.32 -9.69
CA PHE A 88 0.54 -4.52 -9.43
C PHE A 88 0.45 -3.12 -10.05
N VAL A 89 0.05 -3.01 -11.32
CA VAL A 89 -0.10 -1.71 -12.00
C VAL A 89 -1.19 -0.87 -11.32
N MET A 90 -2.34 -1.46 -10.99
CA MET A 90 -3.41 -0.73 -10.29
C MET A 90 -2.94 -0.21 -8.93
N SER A 91 -2.20 -1.03 -8.16
CA SER A 91 -1.62 -0.60 -6.88
C SER A 91 -0.64 0.56 -7.06
N CYS A 92 0.25 0.52 -8.06
CA CYS A 92 1.16 1.64 -8.35
C CYS A 92 0.38 2.93 -8.69
N MET A 93 -0.73 2.81 -9.41
CA MET A 93 -1.56 3.97 -9.75
C MET A 93 -2.32 4.56 -8.55
N GLN A 94 -2.66 3.73 -7.55
CA GLN A 94 -3.35 4.16 -6.33
C GLN A 94 -2.44 4.90 -5.33
N GLU A 95 -1.12 4.84 -5.48
CA GLU A 95 -0.19 5.63 -4.65
C GLU A 95 -0.28 7.13 -4.96
N ASP A 96 -0.57 7.52 -6.21
CA ASP A 96 -0.81 8.92 -6.59
C ASP A 96 -1.98 9.05 -7.60
N PRO A 97 -3.23 8.85 -7.15
CA PRO A 97 -4.38 8.87 -8.04
C PRO A 97 -4.64 10.27 -8.61
N SER A 98 -4.19 11.33 -7.91
CA SER A 98 -4.39 12.72 -8.35
C SER A 98 -3.62 12.98 -9.65
N TRP A 99 -2.38 12.50 -9.74
CA TRP A 99 -1.58 12.64 -10.95
C TRP A 99 -2.25 11.97 -12.17
N PHE A 100 -2.78 10.75 -12.00
CA PHE A 100 -3.45 10.01 -13.08
C PHE A 100 -4.81 10.59 -13.46
N VAL A 101 -5.50 11.26 -12.54
CA VAL A 101 -6.74 11.97 -12.86
C VAL A 101 -6.45 13.23 -13.68
N GLU A 102 -5.37 13.93 -13.37
CA GLU A 102 -4.97 15.15 -14.08
C GLU A 102 -4.32 14.87 -15.45
N HIS A 103 -3.51 13.81 -15.56
CA HIS A 103 -2.67 13.55 -16.73
C HIS A 103 -3.01 12.25 -17.47
N GLY A 104 -3.71 11.31 -16.84
CA GLY A 104 -3.94 9.96 -17.36
C GLY A 104 -5.25 9.76 -18.13
N ASN A 105 -6.03 10.83 -18.37
CA ASN A 105 -7.35 10.77 -18.99
C ASN A 105 -8.31 9.76 -18.31
N ARG A 106 -8.17 9.55 -16.99
CA ARG A 106 -9.04 8.65 -16.21
C ARG A 106 -9.78 9.42 -15.14
N THR A 107 -11.01 9.00 -14.87
CA THR A 107 -11.75 9.48 -13.69
C THR A 107 -11.43 8.62 -12.47
N ARG A 108 -11.59 9.20 -11.28
CA ARG A 108 -11.45 8.46 -10.01
C ARG A 108 -12.36 7.23 -9.95
N THR A 109 -13.57 7.33 -10.50
CA THR A 109 -14.52 6.20 -10.53
C THR A 109 -13.99 5.08 -11.42
N GLN A 110 -13.54 5.39 -12.64
CA GLN A 110 -12.97 4.39 -13.54
C GLN A 110 -11.76 3.68 -12.91
N MET A 111 -10.86 4.41 -12.24
CA MET A 111 -9.70 3.82 -11.56
C MET A 111 -10.13 2.83 -10.47
N ARG A 112 -11.15 3.17 -9.67
CA ARG A 112 -11.69 2.27 -8.65
C ARG A 112 -12.34 1.03 -9.27
N ASP A 113 -13.09 1.20 -10.34
CA ASP A 113 -13.74 0.07 -11.02
C ASP A 113 -12.70 -0.84 -11.71
N ASP A 114 -11.63 -0.25 -12.27
CA ASP A 114 -10.50 -0.98 -12.85
C ASP A 114 -9.76 -1.81 -11.78
N GLU A 115 -9.52 -1.21 -10.62
CA GLU A 115 -8.92 -1.87 -9.47
C GLU A 115 -9.78 -3.04 -8.98
N GLU A 116 -11.09 -2.81 -8.77
CA GLU A 116 -12.02 -3.86 -8.35
C GLU A 116 -12.03 -5.03 -9.35
N ARG A 117 -12.03 -4.74 -10.65
CA ARG A 117 -11.92 -5.77 -11.70
C ARG A 117 -10.61 -6.54 -11.64
N ALA A 118 -9.49 -5.88 -11.36
CA ALA A 118 -8.20 -6.54 -11.24
C ALA A 118 -8.19 -7.50 -10.05
N TYR A 119 -8.66 -7.05 -8.88
CA TYR A 119 -8.77 -7.92 -7.70
C TYR A 119 -9.77 -9.06 -7.90
N ALA A 120 -10.92 -8.81 -8.51
CA ALA A 120 -11.93 -9.84 -8.77
C ALA A 120 -11.38 -10.99 -9.63
N LYS A 121 -10.45 -10.70 -10.54
CA LYS A 121 -9.75 -11.72 -11.35
C LYS A 121 -8.67 -12.45 -10.57
N LEU A 122 -7.93 -11.75 -9.70
CA LEU A 122 -6.82 -12.33 -8.95
C LEU A 122 -7.29 -13.19 -7.77
N LEU A 123 -8.35 -12.79 -7.06
CA LEU A 123 -8.84 -13.42 -5.84
C LEU A 123 -9.02 -14.95 -5.96
N PRO A 124 -9.63 -15.49 -7.03
CA PRO A 124 -9.77 -16.94 -7.21
C PRO A 124 -8.43 -17.69 -7.36
N MET A 125 -7.38 -17.01 -7.86
CA MET A 125 -6.06 -17.59 -8.12
C MET A 125 -5.12 -17.50 -6.92
N LEU A 126 -5.44 -16.67 -5.92
CA LEU A 126 -4.59 -16.46 -4.75
C LEU A 126 -4.20 -17.75 -4.01
N PRO A 127 -5.11 -18.72 -3.75
CA PRO A 127 -4.73 -19.94 -3.04
C PRO A 127 -3.62 -20.72 -3.77
N GLU A 128 -3.73 -20.84 -5.09
CA GLU A 128 -2.74 -21.53 -5.92
C GLU A 128 -1.42 -20.76 -5.96
N LEU A 129 -1.47 -19.43 -6.12
CA LEU A 129 -0.29 -18.58 -6.11
C LEU A 129 0.48 -18.68 -4.79
N VAL A 130 -0.23 -18.72 -3.66
CA VAL A 130 0.36 -18.84 -2.33
C VAL A 130 1.02 -20.22 -2.15
N GLU A 131 0.33 -21.31 -2.48
CA GLU A 131 0.90 -22.66 -2.39
C GLU A 131 2.14 -22.82 -3.30
N ARG A 132 2.14 -22.21 -4.49
CA ARG A 132 3.30 -22.20 -5.42
C ARG A 132 4.55 -21.54 -4.83
N THR A 133 4.41 -20.62 -3.87
CA THR A 133 5.58 -20.00 -3.21
C THR A 133 6.32 -20.94 -2.25
N GLY A 134 5.73 -22.07 -1.86
CA GLY A 134 6.31 -23.00 -0.89
C GLY A 134 6.52 -22.39 0.50
N THR A 135 5.89 -21.26 0.80
CA THR A 135 6.15 -20.50 2.04
C THR A 135 5.50 -21.11 3.28
N LYS A 136 4.56 -22.04 3.10
CA LYS A 136 3.79 -22.69 4.18
C LYS A 136 4.67 -23.28 5.28
N ASP A 137 5.78 -23.90 4.90
CA ASP A 137 6.73 -24.54 5.83
C ASP A 137 7.48 -23.54 6.72
N TYR A 138 7.53 -22.27 6.31
CA TYR A 138 8.22 -21.20 7.02
C TYR A 138 7.28 -20.29 7.80
N ILE A 139 5.96 -20.47 7.68
CA ILE A 139 4.99 -19.63 8.38
C ILE A 139 4.71 -20.21 9.77
N THR A 140 5.21 -19.53 10.80
CA THR A 140 4.92 -19.85 12.21
C THR A 140 3.59 -19.25 12.70
N ALA A 141 2.91 -18.47 11.85
CA ALA A 141 1.71 -17.75 12.27
C ALA A 141 0.50 -18.69 12.34
N PRO A 142 -0.19 -18.78 13.50
CA PRO A 142 -1.32 -19.69 13.68
C PRO A 142 -2.54 -19.33 12.84
N VAL A 143 -2.57 -18.14 12.23
CA VAL A 143 -3.67 -17.67 11.36
C VAL A 143 -3.76 -18.39 10.02
N VAL A 144 -2.71 -19.10 9.61
CA VAL A 144 -2.66 -19.78 8.30
C VAL A 144 -3.47 -21.07 8.29
N ASP A 145 -3.65 -21.70 9.45
CA ASP A 145 -4.39 -22.95 9.60
C ASP A 145 -5.61 -22.73 10.50
N GLU A 146 -6.78 -23.22 10.06
CA GLU A 146 -8.04 -22.94 10.73
C GLU A 146 -8.09 -23.56 12.14
N ASP A 147 -7.51 -24.76 12.30
CA ASP A 147 -7.46 -25.46 13.57
C ASP A 147 -6.46 -24.79 14.53
N SER A 148 -5.28 -24.40 14.01
CA SER A 148 -4.28 -23.63 14.76
C SER A 148 -4.82 -22.27 15.22
N LEU A 149 -5.61 -21.59 14.38
CA LEU A 149 -6.26 -20.33 14.73
C LEU A 149 -7.31 -20.53 15.82
N LYS A 150 -8.18 -21.53 15.68
CA LYS A 150 -9.19 -21.89 16.68
C LYS A 150 -8.57 -22.22 18.04
N ASN A 151 -7.41 -22.85 18.05
CA ASN A 151 -6.66 -23.16 19.28
C ASN A 151 -5.90 -21.95 19.84
N CYS A 152 -5.48 -21.02 18.99
CA CYS A 152 -4.79 -19.80 19.40
C CYS A 152 -5.73 -18.76 20.03
N VAL A 153 -6.93 -18.56 19.48
CA VAL A 153 -7.87 -17.52 19.96
C VAL A 153 -8.16 -17.62 21.48
N PRO A 154 -8.43 -18.81 22.06
CA PRO A 154 -8.61 -18.97 23.51
C PRO A 154 -7.36 -18.71 24.35
N SER A 155 -6.16 -18.82 23.77
CA SER A 155 -4.88 -18.60 24.47
C SER A 155 -4.51 -17.13 24.62
N LEU A 156 -5.23 -16.23 23.93
CA LEU A 156 -4.96 -14.79 23.96
C LEU A 156 -5.48 -14.18 25.27
N GLN A 157 -4.72 -13.22 25.81
CA GLN A 157 -5.16 -12.46 26.97
C GLN A 157 -6.41 -11.65 26.63
N THR A 158 -7.53 -11.98 27.27
CA THR A 158 -8.76 -11.21 27.16
C THR A 158 -8.78 -10.11 28.22
N PHE A 159 -8.87 -8.85 27.80
CA PHE A 159 -9.12 -7.73 28.70
C PHE A 159 -10.62 -7.45 28.75
N GLY A 160 -11.31 -8.05 29.73
CA GLY A 160 -12.72 -7.80 30.03
C GLY A 160 -12.87 -6.91 31.25
N GLY A 161 -13.64 -5.82 31.13
CA GLY A 161 -14.04 -5.02 32.29
C GLY A 161 -14.93 -5.84 33.23
N LYS A 162 -14.74 -5.71 34.54
CA LYS A 162 -15.58 -6.37 35.56
C LYS A 162 -17.06 -6.01 35.34
N ASN A 163 -17.81 -6.96 34.79
CA ASN A 163 -19.23 -7.14 35.03
C ASN A 163 -19.54 -8.61 34.78
N GLU A 164 -19.39 -9.42 35.83
CA GLU A 164 -20.14 -10.67 35.94
C GLU A 164 -21.63 -10.29 36.03
N ALA A 165 -22.29 -10.34 34.89
CA ALA A 165 -23.72 -10.60 34.82
C ALA A 165 -23.89 -11.66 33.75
N VAL A 166 -24.15 -12.87 34.21
CA VAL A 166 -24.56 -14.03 33.43
C VAL A 166 -25.64 -13.58 32.44
N LEU A 167 -25.31 -13.53 31.14
CA LEU A 167 -26.31 -13.37 30.10
C LEU A 167 -26.78 -14.77 29.67
N GLY A 168 -27.48 -15.43 30.58
CA GLY A 168 -28.45 -16.44 30.20
C GLY A 168 -29.60 -15.74 29.47
N ASP A 169 -30.00 -16.32 28.35
CA ASP A 169 -31.23 -16.10 27.59
C ASP A 169 -32.14 -14.96 28.08
N LEU A 170 -32.03 -13.78 27.47
CA LEU A 170 -33.17 -12.86 27.40
C LEU A 170 -33.27 -12.20 26.01
N PRO A 171 -34.50 -12.00 25.52
CA PRO A 171 -34.77 -11.76 24.10
C PRO A 171 -34.40 -10.35 23.68
N ILE A 172 -33.94 -10.23 22.44
CA ILE A 172 -33.73 -8.97 21.73
C ILE A 172 -35.07 -8.24 21.67
N GLN A 173 -35.36 -7.31 22.58
CA GLN A 173 -36.27 -6.19 22.33
C GLN A 173 -35.92 -4.92 23.13
N SER A 174 -35.78 -3.85 22.34
CA SER A 174 -36.26 -2.48 22.60
C SER A 174 -35.72 -1.71 23.80
N LYS A 175 -34.48 -1.21 23.71
CA LYS A 175 -34.10 0.07 24.33
C LYS A 175 -33.29 0.97 23.39
N LEU A 176 -33.92 1.42 22.30
CA LEU A 176 -33.58 2.69 21.67
C LEU A 176 -33.98 3.84 22.61
N ARG A 177 -33.15 4.10 23.64
CA ARG A 177 -33.32 5.26 24.50
C ARG A 177 -32.63 6.46 23.86
N LYS A 178 -33.47 7.28 23.19
CA LYS A 178 -33.16 8.61 22.67
C LYS A 178 -32.28 9.39 23.64
N ASN A 179 -31.05 9.71 23.24
CA ASN A 179 -30.23 10.73 23.90
C ASN A 179 -30.07 11.91 22.94
N ARG A 180 -31.12 12.74 22.88
CA ARG A 180 -31.14 14.02 22.17
C ARG A 180 -30.36 15.03 23.04
N ARG A 181 -29.04 15.11 22.87
CA ARG A 181 -28.27 16.25 23.36
C ARG A 181 -28.33 17.34 22.31
N GLN A 182 -29.02 18.42 22.65
CA GLN A 182 -28.96 19.68 21.93
C GLN A 182 -27.51 20.19 22.00
N HIS A 183 -26.83 20.24 20.85
CA HIS A 183 -25.66 21.09 20.69
C HIS A 183 -26.08 22.28 19.85
N HIS A 184 -26.05 23.45 20.49
CA HIS A 184 -26.17 24.75 19.85
C HIS A 184 -25.16 24.87 18.71
N TYR A 185 -25.65 25.16 17.50
CA TYR A 185 -24.81 25.53 16.37
C TYR A 185 -24.26 26.94 16.62
N GLY A 186 -23.01 27.00 17.08
CA GLY A 186 -22.17 28.19 17.00
C GLY A 186 -21.64 28.35 15.57
N HIS A 187 -21.89 29.52 15.03
CA HIS A 187 -21.57 30.02 13.70
C HIS A 187 -20.09 29.79 13.31
N TRP A 188 -19.83 29.00 12.26
CA TRP A 188 -18.50 28.84 11.66
C TRP A 188 -18.44 29.64 10.36
N ASN A 189 -18.03 30.90 10.43
CA ASN A 189 -17.63 31.72 9.28
C ASN A 189 -16.52 32.65 9.75
N ASP A 190 -15.27 32.19 9.69
CA ASP A 190 -14.10 33.03 9.42
C ASP A 190 -12.83 32.18 9.36
N TRP A 191 -12.42 31.82 8.14
CA TRP A 191 -11.02 31.53 7.79
C TRP A 191 -10.85 31.99 6.34
N ARG A 192 -10.49 33.27 6.20
CA ARG A 192 -10.01 33.89 4.96
C ARG A 192 -8.53 34.22 5.14
#